data_AF-W1WVD0-F1
#
_entry.id   AF-W1WVD0-F1
#
_cell.length_a   1.000
_cell.length_b   1.000
_cell.length_c   1.000
_cell.angle_alpha   90.00
_cell.angle_beta   90.00
_cell.angle_gamma   90.00
#
_symmetry.space_group_name_H-M   'P 1'
#
loop_
_entity.id
_entity.type
_entity.pdbx_description
1 polymer ?
#
loop_
_entity_poly.entity_id
_entity_poly.type
_entity_poly.pdbx_seq_one_letter_code
_entity_poly.pdbx_strand_id
1 'polypeptide(L)' 'MQNESKRDKFIRLAETRTNKIIDMIRLLGNCSNTRIYEYNKDDVKKIFSAVEEEIKAAKVKYDISDNDDKKFTLR' A
#
# COMPACT_ATOMS: atom_id res chain seq x y z
N MET A 1 -21.89 20.04 -14.71
CA MET A 1 -21.00 18.93 -14.35
C MET A 1 -21.86 17.68 -14.28
N GLN A 2 -21.62 16.67 -15.11
CA GLN A 2 -22.45 15.46 -15.13
C GLN A 2 -22.42 14.77 -13.76
N ASN A 3 -23.58 14.29 -13.31
CA ASN A 3 -23.70 13.49 -12.09
C ASN A 3 -22.96 12.16 -12.29
N GLU A 4 -21.72 12.07 -11.83
CA GLU A 4 -20.99 10.80 -11.76
C GLU A 4 -21.74 9.82 -10.84
N SER A 5 -21.84 8.54 -11.23
CA SER A 5 -22.41 7.53 -10.34
C SER A 5 -21.47 7.29 -9.15
N LYS A 6 -22.00 6.74 -8.05
CA LYS A 6 -21.17 6.34 -6.90
C LYS A 6 -20.05 5.37 -7.31
N ARG A 7 -20.31 4.51 -8.29
CA ARG A 7 -19.35 3.55 -8.84
C ARG A 7 -18.25 4.24 -9.64
N ASP A 8 -18.62 5.15 -10.54
CA ASP A 8 -17.64 5.89 -11.36
C ASP A 8 -16.72 6.75 -10.50
N LYS A 9 -17.32 7.42 -9.49
CA LYS A 9 -16.56 8.16 -8.48
C LYS A 9 -15.56 7.27 -7.75
N PHE A 10 -15.98 6.08 -7.33
CA PHE A 10 -15.08 5.12 -6.69
C PHE A 10 -13.95 4.70 -7.61
N ILE A 11 -14.24 4.28 -8.85
CA ILE A 11 -13.21 3.84 -9.81
C ILE A 11 -12.18 4.95 -10.03
N ARG A 12 -12.64 6.15 -10.38
CA ARG A 12 -11.76 7.31 -10.65
C ARG A 12 -10.86 7.64 -9.47
N LEU A 13 -11.44 7.68 -8.25
CA LEU A 13 -10.66 8.01 -7.05
C LEU A 13 -9.73 6.87 -6.63
N ALA A 14 -10.18 5.63 -6.69
CA ALA A 14 -9.37 4.47 -6.33
C ALA A 14 -8.17 4.34 -7.28
N GLU A 15 -8.38 4.40 -8.59
CA GLU A 15 -7.32 4.33 -9.59
C GLU A 15 -6.29 5.46 -9.42
N THR A 16 -6.76 6.70 -9.31
CA THR A 16 -5.89 7.86 -9.10
C THR A 16 -5.05 7.71 -7.82
N ARG A 17 -5.66 7.23 -6.72
CA ARG A 17 -4.97 7.06 -5.43
C ARG A 17 -3.97 5.90 -5.47
N THR A 18 -4.36 4.77 -6.07
CA THR A 18 -3.49 3.60 -6.21
C THR A 18 -2.24 3.94 -7.01
N ASN A 19 -2.38 4.63 -8.15
CA ASN A 19 -1.23 5.03 -8.96
C ASN A 19 -0.29 5.98 -8.20
N LYS A 20 -0.84 6.95 -7.47
CA LYS A 20 -0.03 7.84 -6.61
C LYS A 20 0.75 7.06 -5.54
N ILE A 21 0.12 6.07 -4.89
CA ILE A 21 0.78 5.24 -3.88
C ILE A 21 1.92 4.44 -4.52
N ILE A 22 1.68 3.81 -5.68
CA ILE A 22 2.71 3.06 -6.41
C ILE A 22 3.91 3.95 -6.75
N ASP A 23 3.67 5.16 -7.26
CA ASP A 23 4.73 6.09 -7.61
C ASP A 23 5.51 6.57 -6.37
N MET A 24 4.84 6.82 -5.25
CA MET A 24 5.53 7.16 -3.99
C MET A 24 6.37 6.00 -3.46
N ILE A 25 5.89 4.75 -3.56
CA ILE A 25 6.67 3.57 -3.19
C ILE A 25 7.91 3.42 -4.08
N ARG A 26 7.81 3.71 -5.38
CA ARG A 26 8.97 3.73 -6.29
C ARG A 26 9.99 4.79 -5.87
N LEU A 27 9.54 6.01 -5.56
CA LEU A 27 10.42 7.08 -5.08
C LEU A 27 11.08 6.72 -3.76
N LEU A 28 10.35 6.10 -2.84
CA LEU A 28 10.91 5.59 -1.59
C LEU A 28 11.98 4.53 -1.84
N GLY A 29 11.77 3.66 -2.84
CA GLY A 29 12.78 2.68 -3.28
C GLY A 29 14.09 3.33 -3.77
N ASN A 30 14.02 4.52 -4.38
CA ASN A 30 15.23 5.24 -4.81
C ASN A 30 16.10 5.71 -3.63
N CYS A 31 15.54 5.84 -2.43
CA CYS A 31 16.30 6.14 -1.21
C CYS A 31 17.26 5.00 -0.81
N SER A 32 17.17 3.82 -1.42
CA SER A 32 18.13 2.72 -1.24
C SER A 32 19.52 3.01 -1.82
N ASN A 33 19.69 4.10 -2.56
CA ASN A 33 21.00 4.47 -3.10
C ASN A 33 21.95 4.97 -2.00
N THR A 34 22.77 4.06 -1.47
CA THR A 34 23.75 4.35 -0.41
C THR A 34 24.88 5.27 -0.83
N ARG A 35 25.01 5.60 -2.13
CA ARG A 35 25.96 6.63 -2.59
C ARG A 35 25.46 8.03 -2.30
N ILE A 36 24.15 8.21 -2.18
CA ILE A 36 23.50 9.51 -1.95
C ILE A 36 23.02 9.62 -0.50
N TYR A 37 22.54 8.52 0.07
CA TYR A 37 21.90 8.49 1.37
C TYR A 37 22.61 7.56 2.35
N GLU A 38 22.63 7.95 3.62
CA GLU A 38 23.02 7.10 4.73
C GLU A 38 21.77 6.64 5.47
N TYR A 39 21.66 5.34 5.72
CA TYR A 39 20.59 4.75 6.51
C TYR A 39 21.07 3.46 7.14
N ASN A 40 20.46 3.08 8.26
CA ASN A 40 20.68 1.78 8.88
C ASN A 40 19.49 0.85 8.64
N LYS A 41 19.63 -0.41 9.06
CA LYS A 41 18.58 -1.42 8.87
C LYS A 41 17.31 -1.11 9.67
N ASP A 42 17.41 -0.41 10.79
CA ASP A 42 16.27 -0.07 11.62
C ASP A 42 15.46 1.09 11.04
N ASP A 43 16.10 2.04 10.35
CA ASP A 43 15.40 3.07 9.57
C ASP A 43 14.53 2.43 8.48
N VAL A 44 15.10 1.50 7.72
CA VAL A 44 14.39 0.76 6.67
C VAL A 44 13.23 -0.05 7.25
N LYS A 45 13.44 -0.75 8.36
CA LYS A 45 12.36 -1.48 9.04
C LYS A 45 11.22 -0.56 9.46
N LYS A 46 11.52 0.55 10.14
CA LYS A 46 10.50 1.51 10.61
C LYS A 46 9.68 2.06 9.44
N ILE A 47 10.34 2.41 8.33
CA ILE A 47 9.69 2.91 7.12
C ILE A 47 8.69 1.89 6.59
N PHE A 48 9.13 0.65 6.35
CA PHE A 48 8.26 -0.36 5.72
C PHE A 48 7.19 -0.89 6.67
N SER A 49 7.49 -1.04 7.97
CA SER A 49 6.47 -1.41 8.96
C SER A 49 5.34 -0.38 9.03
N ALA A 50 5.64 0.92 9.01
CA ALA A 50 4.61 1.96 8.99
C ALA A 50 3.73 1.90 7.73
N VAL A 51 4.33 1.65 6.56
CA VAL A 51 3.58 1.50 5.29
C VAL A 51 2.69 0.25 5.32
N GLU A 52 3.22 -0.88 5.79
CA GLU A 52 2.48 -2.15 5.90
C GLU A 52 1.30 -2.04 6.89
N GLU A 53 1.50 -1.38 8.03
CA GLU A 53 0.45 -1.13 9.03
C GLU A 53 -0.69 -0.30 8.43
N GLU A 54 -0.40 0.77 7.69
CA GLU A 54 -1.44 1.58 7.04
C GLU A 54 -2.16 0.81 5.93
N ILE A 55 -1.44 -0.01 5.15
CA ILE A 55 -2.06 -0.89 4.15
C ILE A 55 -3.03 -1.87 4.84
N LYS A 56 -2.62 -2.48 5.95
CA LYS A 56 -3.46 -3.38 6.74
C LYS A 56 -4.69 -2.65 7.28
N ALA A 57 -4.52 -1.47 7.86
CA ALA A 57 -5.63 -0.64 8.35
C ALA A 57 -6.60 -0.25 7.23
N ALA A 58 -6.10 0.05 6.03
CA ALA A 58 -6.92 0.36 4.87
C ALA A 58 -7.72 -0.87 4.37
N LYS A 59 -7.10 -2.06 4.33
CA LYS A 59 -7.79 -3.32 3.95
C LYS A 59 -8.95 -3.65 4.90
N VAL A 60 -8.76 -3.47 6.21
CA VAL A 60 -9.80 -3.71 7.23
C VAL A 60 -11.06 -2.89 6.96
N LYS A 61 -10.93 -1.66 6.43
CA LYS A 61 -12.10 -0.82 6.08
C LYS A 61 -12.94 -1.36 4.93
N TYR A 62 -12.42 -2.30 4.14
CA TYR A 62 -13.15 -3.01 3.10
C TYR A 62 -13.66 -4.37 3.56
N ASP A 63 -13.57 -4.68 4.87
CA ASP A 63 -13.79 -6.02 5.43
C ASP A 63 -12.93 -7.10 4.76
N ILE A 64 -11.80 -6.69 4.16
CA ILE A 64 -10.80 -7.60 3.62
C ILE A 64 -9.94 -8.05 4.80
N SER A 65 -10.38 -9.10 5.49
CA SER A 65 -9.52 -9.82 6.42
C SER A 65 -8.57 -10.72 5.66
N ASP A 66 -7.28 -10.74 6.02
CA ASP A 66 -6.34 -11.78 5.54
C ASP A 66 -6.71 -13.20 6.08
N ASN A 67 -7.87 -13.36 6.74
CA ASN A 67 -8.50 -14.62 7.14
C ASN A 67 -9.30 -15.28 6.01
N ASP A 68 -8.80 -15.24 4.77
CA ASP A 68 -9.15 -16.33 3.86
C ASP A 68 -8.43 -17.55 4.44
N ASP A 69 -9.16 -18.35 5.23
CA ASP A 69 -8.79 -19.66 5.75
C ASP A 69 -8.39 -20.58 4.59
N LYS A 70 -7.23 -20.33 3.98
CA LYS A 70 -6.52 -21.33 3.19
C LYS A 70 -5.96 -22.30 4.20
N LYS A 71 -6.84 -23.21 4.61
CA LYS A 71 -6.54 -24.42 5.38
C LYS A 71 -5.16 -24.91 4.95
N PHE A 72 -4.17 -24.75 5.83
CA PHE A 72 -2.84 -25.28 5.57
C PHE A 72 -2.94 -26.79 5.47
N THR A 73 -2.67 -27.34 4.29
CA THR A 73 -2.63 -28.79 4.06
C THR A 73 -1.19 -29.23 3.85
N LEU A 74 -0.76 -30.26 4.58
CA LEU A 74 0.50 -31.00 4.36
C LEU A 74 0.31 -32.19 3.39
N ARG A 75 -0.79 -32.20 2.64
CA ARG A 75 -1.06 -33.19 1.59
C ARG A 75 -0.82 -32.58 0.24
#